data_AF-A0A3S4U3M4-F1
#
_entry.id   AF-A0A3S4U3M4-F1
#
_cell.length_a   1.000
_cell.length_b   1.000
_cell.length_c   1.000
_cell.angle_alpha   90.00
_cell.angle_beta   90.00
_cell.angle_gamma   90.00
#
_symmetry.space_group_name_H-M   'P 1'
#
loop_
_entity.id
_entity.type
_entity.pdbx_description
1 polymer ?
#
loop_
_entity_poly.entity_id
_entity_poly.type
_entity_poly.pdbx_seq_one_letter_code
_entity_poly.pdbx_strand_id
1 'polypeptide(L)'
;MAPSLLQAAPAAGSAVTPGAPTAARPKAPVRPARPARPQAAAASEPQMPAQKPQAPRASQRLTPTGRPGPRGARAFAVVASNLAVATLALAGGSDWQWACLLLGWLNLFLVCVICRARTVYFCAFLLSFFILLLSQGTLERIFGYVSEREEPAAHPETIIILALGLAATAVGYAAPMLLRLAPRRRPINSPSRAAWAVTARRRAERRLGDAARIRAAALFVVIVSFPLSALWLASMIATTGIASYQSIYTADYIEQSSGVLRLAGLYCSDIAFVAFLVFLATMPSRHEIILPTTLLTVIKGLYLLVGVRKEFTVFAILVICYIIIRHRMEPHAGWVTRRAVGVTSLGAMAVVVLLTALESLRGRGSSASILEFFYNQGVSVRVIDNVVAYGVYLPEQFYLAEFAHSGIIARVLGYPILQGNSLERAEAGGSLSHSLSRLTLGDEAYLSGVGSGTSFLAEGYVQYGMVGVLAVALLIGLALRYVDDLAPDSYRANAVRMLIAPSLIWVPRGTTTEFIGMLVEPPTLLTLAGIAALAALARVRQQAAATRGRLAQVPPERCSQPELWTLTEHHVNMPLFDPRPLCHVHNQGSGIAARDPRSTSMRAPPSGNPASAPPHKERQSR
;
A
#
# COMPACT_ATOMS: atom_id res chain seq x y z
N MET A 1 54.83 -3.38 -31.12
CA MET A 1 56.27 -3.62 -30.93
C MET A 1 56.57 -3.54 -29.44
N ALA A 2 57.56 -4.28 -28.94
CA ALA A 2 58.09 -4.18 -27.58
C ALA A 2 59.62 -4.23 -27.65
N PRO A 3 60.31 -3.52 -26.75
CA PRO A 3 61.33 -4.12 -25.87
C PRO A 3 60.91 -3.96 -24.38
N SER A 4 61.30 -4.77 -23.38
CA SER A 4 62.57 -5.50 -23.09
C SER A 4 63.69 -4.58 -22.57
N LEU A 5 64.47 -4.89 -21.50
CA LEU A 5 64.54 -6.11 -20.65
C LEU A 5 65.40 -5.85 -19.37
N LEU A 6 65.61 -6.90 -18.54
CA LEU A 6 66.61 -7.04 -17.44
C LEU A 6 66.40 -6.18 -16.16
N GLN A 7 66.70 -6.62 -14.91
CA GLN A 7 67.11 -7.90 -14.27
C GLN A 7 66.89 -7.74 -12.72
N ALA A 8 67.16 -8.62 -11.73
CA ALA A 8 67.78 -9.95 -11.60
C ALA A 8 67.30 -10.69 -10.30
N ALA A 9 67.85 -11.89 -10.04
CA ALA A 9 67.82 -12.67 -8.78
C ALA A 9 69.15 -13.47 -8.65
N PRO A 10 69.47 -14.22 -7.55
CA PRO A 10 68.84 -15.51 -7.16
C PRO A 10 68.65 -15.61 -5.60
N ALA A 11 68.60 -16.73 -4.84
CA ALA A 11 68.83 -18.18 -5.05
C ALA A 11 68.13 -19.11 -4.01
N ALA A 12 68.28 -20.43 -4.24
CA ALA A 12 68.24 -21.66 -3.39
C ALA A 12 67.89 -21.64 -1.87
N GLY A 13 67.30 -22.71 -1.29
CA GLY A 13 66.74 -23.96 -1.88
C GLY A 13 66.55 -25.17 -0.92
N SER A 14 65.88 -26.25 -1.37
CA SER A 14 65.79 -27.65 -0.82
C SER A 14 65.18 -27.91 0.59
N ALA A 15 64.58 -29.07 0.97
CA ALA A 15 64.18 -30.32 0.26
C ALA A 15 63.07 -31.18 0.96
N VAL A 16 62.08 -31.66 0.17
CA VAL A 16 61.54 -33.05 -0.01
C VAL A 16 61.41 -34.09 1.16
N THR A 17 60.19 -34.27 1.72
CA THR A 17 59.43 -35.53 2.10
C THR A 17 60.05 -36.65 3.00
N PRO A 18 59.37 -37.79 3.35
CA PRO A 18 57.93 -38.18 3.42
C PRO A 18 57.49 -38.84 4.78
N GLY A 19 56.20 -39.22 4.95
CA GLY A 19 55.81 -40.24 5.96
C GLY A 19 54.31 -40.34 6.34
N ALA A 20 53.76 -41.56 6.45
CA ALA A 20 52.44 -41.90 7.02
C ALA A 20 52.48 -43.33 7.61
N PRO A 21 51.62 -43.70 8.59
CA PRO A 21 50.46 -44.57 8.26
C PRO A 21 49.20 -44.41 9.16
N THR A 22 48.20 -45.27 8.92
CA THR A 22 46.85 -45.31 9.52
C THR A 22 46.72 -46.11 10.83
N ALA A 23 45.73 -45.77 11.69
CA ALA A 23 45.20 -46.69 12.71
C ALA A 23 43.72 -46.46 13.14
N ALA A 24 42.99 -47.57 13.21
CA ALA A 24 41.69 -47.93 13.80
C ALA A 24 40.80 -46.99 14.68
N ARG A 25 39.47 -47.14 14.48
CA ARG A 25 38.36 -46.98 15.46
C ARG A 25 38.37 -48.16 16.47
N PRO A 26 37.76 -48.12 17.69
CA PRO A 26 36.29 -48.24 17.80
C PRO A 26 35.59 -47.80 19.13
N LYS A 27 34.27 -48.10 19.19
CA LYS A 27 33.35 -48.22 20.35
C LYS A 27 32.82 -46.93 21.03
N ALA A 28 31.59 -47.06 21.51
CA ALA A 28 30.83 -46.14 22.35
C ALA A 28 30.22 -46.92 23.54
N PRO A 29 29.74 -46.25 24.59
CA PRO A 29 28.69 -46.84 25.42
C PRO A 29 27.53 -45.89 25.81
N VAL A 30 26.31 -46.45 25.73
CA VAL A 30 25.21 -46.36 26.72
C VAL A 30 24.53 -45.02 27.03
N ARG A 31 23.18 -45.00 26.86
CA ARG A 31 22.22 -44.08 27.50
C ARG A 31 21.77 -44.62 28.87
N PRO A 32 21.46 -43.75 29.86
CA PRO A 32 20.48 -44.02 30.91
C PRO A 32 19.03 -43.73 30.45
N ALA A 33 18.05 -44.28 31.17
CA ALA A 33 16.63 -44.34 30.77
C ALA A 33 15.77 -43.12 31.17
N ARG A 34 14.57 -43.04 30.55
CA ARG A 34 13.41 -42.28 31.07
C ARG A 34 12.74 -43.06 32.22
N PRO A 35 12.27 -42.39 33.29
CA PRO A 35 11.15 -42.86 34.10
C PRO A 35 9.81 -42.77 33.34
N ALA A 36 8.82 -43.57 33.74
CA ALA A 36 7.55 -43.73 33.01
C ALA A 36 6.39 -42.87 33.55
N ARG A 37 5.31 -42.79 32.75
CA ARG A 37 3.96 -42.37 33.19
C ARG A 37 3.28 -43.51 33.98
N PRO A 38 2.55 -43.22 35.05
CA PRO A 38 1.35 -43.98 35.42
C PRO A 38 0.18 -43.70 34.44
N GLN A 39 -0.75 -44.64 34.30
CA GLN A 39 -1.94 -44.50 33.45
C GLN A 39 -3.23 -44.31 34.27
N ALA A 40 -4.21 -43.67 33.62
CA ALA A 40 -5.67 -43.80 33.77
C ALA A 40 -6.30 -44.16 35.14
N ALA A 41 -7.16 -43.25 35.61
CA ALA A 41 -8.38 -43.56 36.35
C ALA A 41 -9.57 -42.85 35.65
N ALA A 42 -10.81 -43.30 35.87
CA ALA A 42 -11.94 -43.02 35.00
C ALA A 42 -12.99 -42.02 35.57
N ALA A 43 -13.89 -41.60 34.67
CA ALA A 43 -15.26 -41.11 34.92
C ALA A 43 -15.47 -39.89 35.85
N SER A 44 -15.75 -38.73 35.25
CA SER A 44 -16.88 -37.86 35.63
C SER A 44 -17.10 -36.76 34.58
N GLU A 45 -18.34 -36.60 34.12
CA GLU A 45 -18.76 -35.42 33.34
C GLU A 45 -19.17 -34.26 34.28
N PRO A 46 -18.69 -33.03 34.05
CA PRO A 46 -19.32 -31.83 34.57
C PRO A 46 -20.28 -31.26 33.51
N GLN A 47 -21.59 -31.38 33.73
CA GLN A 47 -22.60 -30.76 32.87
C GLN A 47 -22.72 -29.24 33.10
N MET A 48 -23.39 -28.58 32.14
CA MET A 48 -23.93 -27.20 32.20
C MET A 48 -22.94 -26.02 32.13
N PRO A 49 -23.38 -24.80 31.72
CA PRO A 49 -24.71 -24.44 31.20
C PRO A 49 -24.70 -24.01 29.72
N ALA A 50 -25.88 -24.09 29.07
CA ALA A 50 -26.06 -23.62 27.70
C ALA A 50 -25.92 -22.08 27.59
N GLN A 51 -25.06 -21.60 26.69
CA GLN A 51 -24.93 -20.16 26.41
C GLN A 51 -26.14 -19.65 25.62
N LYS A 52 -26.97 -18.80 26.25
CA LYS A 52 -27.97 -17.99 25.53
C LYS A 52 -27.28 -17.12 24.48
N PRO A 53 -27.74 -17.07 23.22
CA PRO A 53 -27.13 -16.26 22.18
C PRO A 53 -27.29 -14.76 22.50
N GLN A 54 -26.19 -14.09 22.84
CA GLN A 54 -26.23 -12.67 23.15
C GLN A 54 -26.57 -11.85 21.89
N ALA A 55 -27.54 -10.94 22.02
CA ALA A 55 -27.88 -10.02 20.95
C ALA A 55 -26.70 -9.10 20.61
N PRO A 56 -26.51 -8.71 19.33
CA PRO A 56 -25.38 -7.87 18.94
C PRO A 56 -25.47 -6.50 19.62
N ARG A 57 -24.55 -6.23 20.56
CA ARG A 57 -24.44 -4.93 21.23
C ARG A 57 -24.23 -3.84 20.19
N ALA A 58 -25.00 -2.76 20.30
CA ALA A 58 -24.87 -1.59 19.46
C ALA A 58 -23.45 -0.99 19.56
N SER A 59 -23.00 -0.33 18.49
CA SER A 59 -21.64 0.19 18.34
C SER A 59 -21.22 1.06 19.53
N GLN A 60 -20.37 0.50 20.39
CA GLN A 60 -19.79 1.23 21.51
C GLN A 60 -18.94 2.38 20.98
N ARG A 61 -19.15 3.57 21.55
CA ARG A 61 -18.29 4.73 21.25
C ARG A 61 -16.88 4.45 21.77
N LEU A 62 -15.88 4.96 21.05
CA LEU A 62 -14.48 4.95 21.45
C LEU A 62 -14.25 5.76 22.74
N THR A 63 -14.45 5.14 23.90
CA THR A 63 -13.87 5.61 25.16
C THR A 63 -12.44 5.06 25.26
N PRO A 64 -11.40 5.90 25.34
CA PRO A 64 -10.01 5.42 25.33
C PRO A 64 -9.66 4.71 26.64
N THR A 65 -9.66 3.38 26.63
CA THR A 65 -9.35 2.50 27.78
C THR A 65 -7.84 2.41 28.06
N GLY A 66 -7.19 3.55 28.20
CA GLY A 66 -5.81 3.65 28.69
C GLY A 66 -5.71 4.78 29.70
N ARG A 67 -5.37 4.46 30.97
CA ARG A 67 -5.12 5.47 32.01
C ARG A 67 -4.11 6.49 31.45
N PRO A 68 -4.45 7.79 31.37
CA PRO A 68 -3.46 8.78 30.99
C PRO A 68 -2.40 8.83 32.10
N GLY A 69 -1.14 8.55 31.74
CA GLY A 69 -0.01 8.84 32.63
C GLY A 69 -0.05 10.32 33.07
N PRO A 70 0.45 10.64 34.27
CA PRO A 70 0.25 11.94 34.91
C PRO A 70 0.64 13.08 33.96
N ARG A 71 -0.22 14.10 33.85
CA ARG A 71 -0.09 15.18 32.85
C ARG A 71 1.30 15.83 32.88
N GLY A 72 1.87 16.01 34.08
CA GLY A 72 3.23 16.51 34.29
C GLY A 72 4.32 15.68 33.60
N ALA A 73 4.24 14.35 33.58
CA ALA A 73 5.25 13.51 32.93
C ALA A 73 5.24 13.66 31.39
N ARG A 74 4.09 14.00 30.79
CA ARG A 74 4.00 14.31 29.35
C ARG A 74 4.54 15.70 29.05
N ALA A 75 4.19 16.69 29.88
CA ALA A 75 4.71 18.05 29.75
C ALA A 75 6.23 18.08 29.93
N PHE A 76 6.76 17.39 30.94
CA PHE A 76 8.18 17.22 31.19
C PHE A 76 8.90 16.60 29.97
N ALA A 77 8.37 15.52 29.39
CA ALA A 77 8.97 14.91 28.21
C ALA A 77 9.03 15.89 27.02
N VAL A 78 7.96 16.66 26.76
CA VAL A 78 7.95 17.67 25.68
C VAL A 78 8.97 18.78 25.94
N VAL A 79 9.00 19.33 27.16
CA VAL A 79 9.96 20.39 27.54
C VAL A 79 11.40 19.88 27.47
N ALA A 80 11.68 18.70 28.01
CA ALA A 80 13.01 18.11 27.99
C ALA A 80 13.51 17.82 26.55
N SER A 81 12.66 17.32 25.66
CA SER A 81 13.03 17.12 24.25
C SER A 81 13.28 18.45 23.52
N ASN A 82 12.48 19.49 23.77
CA ASN A 82 12.70 20.81 23.19
C ASN A 82 14.00 21.45 23.70
N LEU A 83 14.23 21.40 25.02
CA LEU A 83 15.47 21.89 25.63
C LEU A 83 16.70 21.15 25.09
N ALA A 84 16.64 19.82 24.98
CA ALA A 84 17.75 19.03 24.42
C ALA A 84 18.12 19.46 22.99
N VAL A 85 17.12 19.61 22.10
CA VAL A 85 17.36 20.08 20.73
C VAL A 85 17.87 21.52 20.69
N ALA A 86 17.35 22.41 21.53
CA ALA A 86 17.85 23.78 21.64
C ALA A 86 19.30 23.83 22.14
N THR A 87 19.67 23.04 23.16
CA THR A 87 21.06 22.96 23.66
C THR A 87 22.01 22.37 22.63
N LEU A 88 21.57 21.38 21.84
CA LEU A 88 22.38 20.80 20.77
C LEU A 88 22.60 21.83 19.64
N ALA A 89 21.54 22.51 19.19
CA ALA A 89 21.64 23.53 18.15
C ALA A 89 22.57 24.70 18.56
N LEU A 90 22.49 25.15 19.82
CA LEU A 90 23.39 26.17 20.37
C LEU A 90 24.84 25.67 20.49
N ALA A 91 25.06 24.44 20.97
CA ALA A 91 26.38 23.86 21.12
C ALA A 91 27.08 23.57 19.77
N GLY A 92 26.31 23.23 18.74
CA GLY A 92 26.80 23.01 17.37
C GLY A 92 26.99 24.28 16.54
N GLY A 93 26.61 25.47 17.05
CA GLY A 93 26.66 26.72 16.28
C GLY A 93 25.63 26.81 15.14
N SER A 94 24.51 26.11 15.26
CA SER A 94 23.53 25.92 14.19
C SER A 94 22.72 27.18 13.85
N ASP A 95 22.38 27.35 12.57
CA ASP A 95 21.50 28.42 12.09
C ASP A 95 20.18 28.46 12.89
N TRP A 96 19.80 29.64 13.39
CA TRP A 96 18.55 29.78 14.15
C TRP A 96 17.31 29.34 13.35
N GLN A 97 17.35 29.51 12.02
CA GLN A 97 16.30 29.06 11.10
C GLN A 97 16.20 27.53 11.08
N TRP A 98 17.34 26.83 11.04
CA TRP A 98 17.39 25.36 11.08
C TRP A 98 16.96 24.82 12.44
N ALA A 99 17.38 25.48 13.53
CA ALA A 99 16.93 25.17 14.88
C ALA A 99 15.40 25.32 15.02
N CYS A 100 14.81 26.40 14.48
CA CYS A 100 13.35 26.60 14.48
C CYS A 100 12.61 25.54 13.65
N LEU A 101 13.13 25.18 12.47
CA LEU A 101 12.60 24.10 11.63
C LEU A 101 12.59 22.75 12.36
N LEU A 102 13.71 22.39 13.00
CA LEU A 102 13.87 21.14 13.74
C LEU A 102 12.99 21.09 14.99
N LEU A 103 12.85 22.20 15.72
CA LEU A 103 11.91 22.32 16.85
C LEU A 103 10.44 22.25 16.39
N GLY A 104 10.10 22.87 15.25
CA GLY A 104 8.77 22.76 14.64
C GLY A 104 8.41 21.32 14.30
N TRP A 105 9.33 20.61 13.63
CA TRP A 105 9.19 19.18 13.33
C TRP A 105 9.04 18.33 14.61
N LEU A 106 9.91 18.55 15.60
CA LEU A 106 9.90 17.81 16.86
C LEU A 106 8.55 17.91 17.57
N ASN A 107 7.97 19.11 17.65
CA ASN A 107 6.69 19.31 18.32
C ASN A 107 5.53 18.65 17.56
N LEU A 108 5.53 18.70 16.22
CA LEU A 108 4.55 17.96 15.40
C LEU A 108 4.66 16.44 15.62
N PHE A 109 5.88 15.91 15.68
CA PHE A 109 6.14 14.49 15.94
C PHE A 109 5.69 14.08 17.36
N LEU A 110 6.04 14.87 18.38
CA LEU A 110 5.62 14.64 19.77
C LEU A 110 4.09 14.68 19.92
N VAL A 111 3.40 15.63 19.27
CA VAL A 111 1.92 15.67 19.21
C VAL A 111 1.36 14.37 18.63
N CYS A 112 1.94 13.86 17.54
CA CYS A 112 1.51 12.61 16.91
C CYS A 112 1.68 11.39 17.84
N VAL A 113 2.80 11.29 18.56
CA VAL A 113 3.10 10.21 19.52
C VAL A 113 2.22 10.29 20.77
N ILE A 114 1.96 11.49 21.29
CA ILE A 114 1.21 11.73 22.53
C ILE A 114 -0.31 11.60 22.32
N CYS A 115 -0.85 12.12 21.21
CA CYS A 115 -2.30 12.18 21.00
C CYS A 115 -2.93 10.82 20.62
N ARG A 116 -2.13 9.85 20.13
CA ARG A 116 -2.44 8.40 19.98
C ARG A 116 -3.69 7.97 19.19
N ALA A 117 -4.61 8.85 18.82
CA ALA A 117 -5.92 8.44 18.31
C ALA A 117 -5.93 8.12 16.81
N ARG A 118 -5.34 8.97 15.97
CA ARG A 118 -5.53 8.95 14.50
C ARG A 118 -4.33 9.42 13.67
N THR A 119 -3.13 9.41 14.25
CA THR A 119 -1.93 10.09 13.72
C THR A 119 -0.85 9.10 13.30
N VAL A 120 -1.18 7.96 12.69
CA VAL A 120 -0.19 6.91 12.41
C VAL A 120 0.54 7.17 11.11
N TYR A 121 -0.19 7.37 10.01
CA TYR A 121 0.41 7.67 8.71
C TYR A 121 1.03 9.06 8.68
N PHE A 122 0.43 10.06 9.35
CA PHE A 122 1.06 11.36 9.52
C PHE A 122 2.35 11.30 10.38
N CYS A 123 2.42 10.44 11.41
CA CYS A 123 3.67 10.21 12.16
C CYS A 123 4.75 9.51 11.32
N ALA A 124 4.35 8.60 10.42
CA ALA A 124 5.26 7.94 9.49
C ALA A 124 5.80 8.91 8.43
N PHE A 125 4.93 9.75 7.85
CA PHE A 125 5.35 10.86 6.98
C PHE A 125 6.35 11.79 7.68
N LEU A 126 6.07 12.21 8.93
CA LEU A 126 7.01 13.05 9.69
C LEU A 126 8.36 12.36 9.92
N LEU A 127 8.36 11.03 10.15
CA LEU A 127 9.60 10.27 10.28
C LEU A 127 10.37 10.20 8.95
N SER A 128 9.70 9.95 7.82
CA SER A 128 10.29 10.01 6.48
C SER A 128 10.84 11.41 6.18
N PHE A 129 10.09 12.46 6.49
CA PHE A 129 10.50 13.85 6.29
C PHE A 129 11.82 14.17 7.02
N PHE A 130 11.97 13.69 8.27
CA PHE A 130 13.24 13.84 8.99
C PHE A 130 14.38 13.04 8.35
N ILE A 131 14.17 11.74 8.10
CA ILE A 131 15.21 10.82 7.60
C ILE A 131 15.67 11.16 6.17
N LEU A 132 14.83 11.83 5.37
CA LEU A 132 15.10 12.10 3.96
C LEU A 132 15.44 13.57 3.67
N LEU A 133 14.93 14.54 4.45
CA LEU A 133 15.08 15.97 4.20
C LEU A 133 15.74 16.78 5.33
N LEU A 134 15.85 16.23 6.55
CA LEU A 134 16.44 16.95 7.70
C LEU A 134 17.69 16.30 8.29
N SER A 135 17.92 15.00 8.11
CA SER A 135 19.03 14.30 8.78
C SER A 135 20.41 14.78 8.31
N GLN A 136 20.63 14.93 7.00
CA GLN A 136 21.91 15.42 6.44
C GLN A 136 22.25 16.82 6.98
N GLY A 137 21.37 17.81 6.73
CA GLY A 137 21.58 19.18 7.19
C GLY A 137 21.66 19.32 8.72
N THR A 138 21.07 18.39 9.48
CA THR A 138 21.23 18.33 10.95
C THR A 138 22.59 17.77 11.36
N LEU A 139 23.11 16.74 10.70
CA LEU A 139 24.46 16.22 10.97
C LEU A 139 25.53 17.26 10.63
N GLU A 140 25.36 17.97 9.51
CA GLU A 140 26.24 19.07 9.09
C GLU A 140 26.19 20.24 10.10
N ARG A 141 24.99 20.79 10.35
CA ARG A 141 24.82 22.04 11.12
C ARG A 141 24.76 21.91 12.65
N ILE A 142 24.63 20.71 13.21
CA ILE A 142 24.58 20.51 14.68
C ILE A 142 25.75 19.64 15.17
N PHE A 143 26.22 18.71 14.35
CA PHE A 143 27.28 17.77 14.73
C PHE A 143 28.62 18.00 13.99
N GLY A 144 28.70 19.03 13.13
CA GLY A 144 29.92 19.35 12.39
C GLY A 144 30.36 18.25 11.41
N TYR A 145 29.43 17.42 10.94
CA TYR A 145 29.73 16.26 10.10
C TYR A 145 30.05 16.71 8.67
N VAL A 146 31.33 16.95 8.41
CA VAL A 146 31.86 17.23 7.07
C VAL A 146 31.96 15.91 6.29
N SER A 147 31.42 15.88 5.07
CA SER A 147 31.64 14.79 4.11
C SER A 147 32.65 15.20 3.05
N GLU A 148 33.26 14.22 2.37
CA GLU A 148 34.23 14.40 1.29
C GLU A 148 33.65 15.03 0.00
N ARG A 149 32.43 15.59 0.05
CA ARG A 149 31.76 16.23 -1.09
C ARG A 149 31.55 17.71 -0.79
N GLU A 150 32.39 18.54 -1.41
CA GLU A 150 32.60 19.98 -1.16
C GLU A 150 31.40 20.92 -1.48
N GLU A 151 30.18 20.41 -1.60
CA GLU A 151 29.00 21.22 -1.91
C GLU A 151 28.46 21.96 -0.66
N PRO A 152 27.88 23.17 -0.81
CA PRO A 152 27.61 24.04 0.32
C PRO A 152 26.48 23.55 1.24
N ALA A 153 26.44 24.12 2.45
CA ALA A 153 25.30 23.96 3.34
C ALA A 153 24.00 24.49 2.67
N ALA A 154 22.94 23.69 2.72
CA ALA A 154 21.66 23.92 2.02
C ALA A 154 21.19 25.39 2.04
N HIS A 155 20.74 25.90 0.89
CA HIS A 155 20.45 27.32 0.67
C HIS A 155 19.43 27.88 1.68
N PRO A 156 19.48 29.18 2.05
CA PRO A 156 18.48 29.80 2.92
C PRO A 156 17.03 29.61 2.42
N GLU A 157 16.83 29.64 1.10
CA GLU A 157 15.54 29.33 0.48
C GLU A 157 15.08 27.90 0.73
N THR A 158 15.98 26.91 0.70
CA THR A 158 15.68 25.51 1.03
C THR A 158 15.14 25.37 2.45
N ILE A 159 15.68 26.11 3.43
CA ILE A 159 15.17 26.12 4.81
C ILE A 159 13.73 26.68 4.84
N ILE A 160 13.45 27.73 4.06
CA ILE A 160 12.11 28.31 3.94
C ILE A 160 11.14 27.33 3.25
N ILE A 161 11.54 26.66 2.17
CA ILE A 161 10.74 25.64 1.46
C ILE A 161 10.39 24.48 2.40
N LEU A 162 11.37 23.98 3.18
CA LEU A 162 11.16 22.93 4.17
C LEU A 162 10.21 23.36 5.29
N ALA A 163 10.39 24.56 5.84
CA ALA A 163 9.55 25.09 6.91
C ALA A 163 8.11 25.34 6.46
N LEU A 164 7.94 25.96 5.28
CA LEU A 164 6.65 26.21 4.66
C LEU A 164 5.94 24.88 4.35
N GLY A 165 6.64 23.94 3.71
CA GLY A 165 6.10 22.61 3.39
C GLY A 165 5.67 21.81 4.61
N LEU A 166 6.49 21.80 5.67
CA LEU A 166 6.16 21.13 6.93
C LEU A 166 4.93 21.76 7.61
N ALA A 167 4.90 23.09 7.73
CA ALA A 167 3.78 23.82 8.34
C ALA A 167 2.50 23.64 7.52
N ALA A 168 2.57 23.78 6.20
CA ALA A 168 1.45 23.60 5.29
C ALA A 168 0.89 22.16 5.33
N THR A 169 1.75 21.13 5.38
CA THR A 169 1.31 19.75 5.54
C THR A 169 0.60 19.52 6.88
N ALA A 170 1.11 20.10 7.97
CA ALA A 170 0.45 20.04 9.28
C ALA A 170 -0.92 20.78 9.30
N VAL A 171 -1.02 21.94 8.65
CA VAL A 171 -2.28 22.68 8.50
C VAL A 171 -3.28 21.89 7.65
N GLY A 172 -2.86 21.33 6.51
CA GLY A 172 -3.73 20.51 5.65
C GLY A 172 -4.24 19.25 6.35
N TYR A 173 -3.39 18.61 7.15
CA TYR A 173 -3.76 17.49 8.01
C TYR A 173 -4.77 17.88 9.10
N ALA A 174 -4.61 19.06 9.72
CA ALA A 174 -5.51 19.58 10.75
C ALA A 174 -6.82 20.17 10.19
N ALA A 175 -6.85 20.63 8.93
CA ALA A 175 -7.93 21.42 8.36
C ALA A 175 -9.34 20.78 8.51
N PRO A 176 -9.57 19.47 8.29
CA PRO A 176 -10.89 18.86 8.49
C PRO A 176 -11.39 18.91 9.94
N MET A 177 -10.49 19.00 10.92
CA MET A 177 -10.81 19.20 12.34
C MET A 177 -11.05 20.67 12.67
N LEU A 178 -10.19 21.57 12.18
CA LEU A 178 -10.26 23.02 12.40
C LEU A 178 -11.54 23.62 11.80
N LEU A 179 -11.82 23.31 10.53
CA LEU A 179 -13.00 23.79 9.78
C LEU A 179 -14.33 23.16 10.26
N ARG A 180 -14.30 22.34 11.33
CA ARG A 180 -15.43 21.55 11.84
C ARG A 180 -16.18 20.80 10.74
N LEU A 181 -15.44 20.22 9.78
CA LEU A 181 -15.96 19.38 8.70
C LEU A 181 -16.35 17.98 9.23
N ALA A 182 -17.17 17.99 10.29
CA ALA A 182 -17.86 16.81 10.76
C ALA A 182 -18.76 16.30 9.63
N PRO A 183 -18.66 15.02 9.23
CA PRO A 183 -19.54 14.48 8.19
C PRO A 183 -20.98 14.60 8.67
N ARG A 184 -21.74 15.51 8.03
CA ARG A 184 -23.15 15.81 8.32
C ARG A 184 -23.96 14.54 8.09
N ARG A 185 -24.08 13.71 9.13
CA ARG A 185 -25.00 12.57 9.18
C ARG A 185 -26.40 13.15 9.07
N ARG A 186 -26.95 13.16 7.85
CA ARG A 186 -28.37 13.50 7.62
C ARG A 186 -29.20 12.69 8.63
N PRO A 187 -30.07 13.32 9.43
CA PRO A 187 -30.99 12.55 10.26
C PRO A 187 -31.81 11.65 9.34
N ILE A 188 -31.73 10.34 9.55
CA ILE A 188 -32.53 9.40 8.77
C ILE A 188 -33.93 9.44 9.37
N ASN A 189 -34.86 10.11 8.69
CA ASN A 189 -36.28 10.12 9.05
C ASN A 189 -36.73 8.67 9.27
N SER A 190 -37.31 8.41 10.45
CA SER A 190 -37.28 7.08 11.03
C SER A 190 -38.45 6.20 10.60
N PRO A 191 -38.23 5.10 9.84
CA PRO A 191 -39.05 3.90 10.01
C PRO A 191 -38.87 3.34 11.43
N SER A 192 -39.69 2.38 11.83
CA SER A 192 -39.64 1.82 13.19
C SER A 192 -38.22 1.33 13.57
N ARG A 193 -37.81 1.59 14.82
CA ARG A 193 -36.44 1.31 15.29
C ARG A 193 -36.03 -0.15 15.06
N ALA A 194 -36.99 -1.08 15.16
CA ALA A 194 -36.81 -2.50 14.87
C ALA A 194 -36.50 -2.77 13.37
N ALA A 195 -37.26 -2.19 12.44
CA ALA A 195 -37.02 -2.34 11.00
C ALA A 195 -35.65 -1.77 10.59
N TRP A 196 -35.26 -0.63 11.16
CA TRP A 196 -33.90 -0.08 10.96
C TRP A 196 -32.82 -1.02 11.53
N ALA A 197 -32.99 -1.54 12.75
CA ALA A 197 -32.02 -2.46 13.35
C ALA A 197 -31.84 -3.77 12.55
N VAL A 198 -32.94 -4.36 12.08
CA VAL A 198 -32.91 -5.59 11.25
C VAL A 198 -32.23 -5.33 9.89
N THR A 199 -32.54 -4.21 9.23
CA THR A 199 -31.92 -3.88 7.93
C THR A 199 -30.46 -3.45 8.08
N ALA A 200 -30.09 -2.77 9.16
CA ALA A 200 -28.70 -2.46 9.49
C ALA A 200 -27.89 -3.75 9.77
N ARG A 201 -28.43 -4.67 10.57
CA ARG A 201 -27.81 -5.98 10.85
C ARG A 201 -27.60 -6.79 9.58
N ARG A 202 -28.63 -6.95 8.73
CA ARG A 202 -28.51 -7.67 7.44
C ARG A 202 -27.51 -7.00 6.49
N ARG A 203 -27.35 -5.67 6.53
CA ARG A 203 -26.30 -4.95 5.77
C ARG A 203 -24.90 -5.22 6.33
N ALA A 204 -24.72 -5.28 7.65
CA ALA A 204 -23.45 -5.60 8.28
C ALA A 204 -23.02 -7.05 7.99
N GLU A 205 -23.93 -8.03 8.15
CA GLU A 205 -23.69 -9.44 7.84
C GLU A 205 -23.30 -9.64 6.36
N ARG A 206 -23.99 -8.96 5.43
CA ARG A 206 -23.61 -8.95 4.00
C ARG A 206 -22.24 -8.32 3.77
N ARG A 207 -21.90 -7.20 4.42
CA ARG A 207 -20.58 -6.57 4.31
C ARG A 207 -19.46 -7.48 4.82
N LEU A 208 -19.68 -8.20 5.92
CA LEU A 208 -18.71 -9.12 6.50
C LEU A 208 -18.44 -10.31 5.56
N GLY A 209 -19.50 -10.93 5.01
CA GLY A 209 -19.37 -12.00 4.01
C GLY A 209 -18.77 -11.54 2.68
N ASP A 210 -18.97 -10.27 2.30
CA ASP A 210 -18.32 -9.67 1.14
C ASP A 210 -16.82 -9.42 1.39
N ALA A 211 -16.47 -8.84 2.53
CA ALA A 211 -15.08 -8.60 2.93
C ALA A 211 -14.31 -9.92 3.06
N ALA A 212 -14.89 -10.95 3.67
CA ALA A 212 -14.27 -12.27 3.79
C ALA A 212 -13.97 -12.92 2.42
N ARG A 213 -14.84 -12.73 1.42
CA ARG A 213 -14.62 -13.21 0.05
C ARG A 213 -13.57 -12.42 -0.71
N ILE A 214 -13.57 -11.09 -0.58
CA ILE A 214 -12.52 -10.22 -1.14
C ILE A 214 -11.15 -10.57 -0.53
N ARG A 215 -11.10 -10.80 0.78
CA ARG A 215 -9.90 -11.22 1.52
C ARG A 215 -9.35 -12.56 1.04
N ALA A 216 -10.21 -13.56 0.83
CA ALA A 216 -9.81 -14.86 0.30
C ALA A 216 -9.31 -14.77 -1.15
N ALA A 217 -9.97 -13.98 -2.00
CA ALA A 217 -9.53 -13.73 -3.38
C ALA A 217 -8.19 -12.98 -3.44
N ALA A 218 -8.00 -11.96 -2.60
CA ALA A 218 -6.75 -11.21 -2.48
C ALA A 218 -5.58 -12.11 -2.01
N LEU A 219 -5.81 -12.93 -0.97
CA LEU A 219 -4.81 -13.89 -0.49
C LEU A 219 -4.44 -14.93 -1.56
N PHE A 220 -5.42 -15.41 -2.34
CA PHE A 220 -5.17 -16.32 -3.46
C PHE A 220 -4.27 -15.68 -4.53
N VAL A 221 -4.54 -14.42 -4.91
CA VAL A 221 -3.70 -13.68 -5.86
C VAL A 221 -2.26 -13.52 -5.35
N VAL A 222 -2.07 -13.15 -4.07
CA VAL A 222 -0.73 -13.07 -3.45
C VAL A 222 0.02 -14.40 -3.56
N ILE A 223 -0.65 -15.53 -3.26
CA ILE A 223 -0.03 -16.87 -3.29
C ILE A 223 0.32 -17.30 -4.71
N VAL A 224 -0.53 -17.01 -5.70
CA VAL A 224 -0.30 -17.39 -7.11
C VAL A 224 0.77 -16.53 -7.78
N SER A 225 0.84 -15.23 -7.47
CA SER A 225 1.85 -14.32 -8.03
C SER A 225 3.22 -14.43 -7.36
N PHE A 226 3.29 -14.90 -6.11
CA PHE A 226 4.54 -15.09 -5.36
C PHE A 226 5.63 -15.87 -6.13
N PRO A 227 5.42 -17.12 -6.59
CA PRO A 227 6.51 -17.91 -7.19
C PRO A 227 7.11 -17.26 -8.44
N LEU A 228 6.29 -16.66 -9.31
CA LEU A 228 6.80 -16.03 -10.53
C LEU A 228 7.58 -14.74 -10.23
N SER A 229 7.09 -13.91 -9.30
CA SER A 229 7.80 -12.69 -8.88
C SER A 229 9.13 -13.00 -8.18
N ALA A 230 9.18 -14.04 -7.33
CA ALA A 230 10.39 -14.46 -6.64
C ALA A 230 11.43 -15.06 -7.60
N LEU A 231 11.02 -15.91 -8.55
CA LEU A 231 11.90 -16.46 -9.59
C LEU A 231 12.45 -15.36 -10.51
N TRP A 232 11.63 -14.37 -10.88
CA TRP A 232 12.06 -13.23 -11.68
C TRP A 232 13.09 -12.35 -10.95
N LEU A 233 12.83 -12.01 -9.68
CA LEU A 233 13.80 -11.26 -8.87
C LEU A 233 15.10 -12.03 -8.65
N ALA A 234 15.04 -13.34 -8.41
CA ALA A 234 16.23 -14.19 -8.31
C ALA A 234 17.02 -14.23 -9.63
N SER A 235 16.33 -14.32 -10.78
CA SER A 235 16.96 -14.23 -12.11
C SER A 235 17.60 -12.87 -12.34
N MET A 236 16.95 -11.77 -11.95
CA MET A 236 17.50 -10.41 -12.06
C MET A 236 18.78 -10.26 -11.21
N ILE A 237 18.78 -10.70 -9.96
CA ILE A 237 19.98 -10.68 -9.09
C ILE A 237 21.11 -11.51 -9.73
N ALA A 238 20.79 -12.68 -10.29
CA ALA A 238 21.77 -13.56 -10.92
C ALA A 238 22.34 -13.01 -12.25
N THR A 239 21.56 -12.26 -13.04
CA THR A 239 22.04 -11.68 -14.32
C THR A 239 22.74 -10.34 -14.15
N THR A 240 22.29 -9.51 -13.21
CA THR A 240 22.78 -8.12 -13.05
C THR A 240 23.87 -8.01 -11.99
N GLY A 241 23.89 -8.92 -11.02
CA GLY A 241 24.74 -8.83 -9.84
C GLY A 241 24.29 -7.74 -8.86
N ILE A 242 24.85 -7.76 -7.65
CA ILE A 242 24.50 -6.81 -6.58
C ILE A 242 25.20 -5.44 -6.80
N ALA A 243 26.37 -5.45 -7.45
CA ALA A 243 27.19 -4.26 -7.71
C ALA A 243 26.62 -3.38 -8.84
N SER A 244 26.40 -3.96 -10.03
CA SER A 244 26.03 -3.25 -11.26
C SER A 244 24.56 -2.81 -11.33
N TYR A 245 23.91 -2.61 -10.18
CA TYR A 245 22.45 -2.42 -10.07
C TYR A 245 21.90 -1.22 -10.84
N GLN A 246 22.73 -0.24 -11.19
CA GLN A 246 22.29 0.95 -11.89
C GLN A 246 21.82 0.68 -13.31
N SER A 247 22.36 -0.37 -13.93
CA SER A 247 21.92 -0.84 -15.24
C SER A 247 20.42 -1.10 -15.30
N ILE A 248 19.75 -1.49 -14.20
CA ILE A 248 18.30 -1.72 -14.19
C ILE A 248 17.46 -0.47 -14.47
N TYR A 249 18.07 0.72 -14.42
CA TYR A 249 17.42 2.00 -14.68
C TYR A 249 17.75 2.57 -16.07
N THR A 250 18.61 1.95 -16.90
CA THR A 250 18.87 2.45 -18.25
C THR A 250 17.76 2.03 -19.22
N ALA A 251 17.54 2.80 -20.30
CA ALA A 251 16.60 2.44 -21.35
C ALA A 251 16.98 1.08 -21.98
N ASP A 252 18.25 0.93 -22.39
CA ASP A 252 18.83 -0.28 -23.00
C ASP A 252 18.50 -1.56 -22.23
N TYR A 253 18.67 -1.56 -20.90
CA TYR A 253 18.42 -2.73 -20.07
C TYR A 253 16.93 -3.11 -20.02
N ILE A 254 16.04 -2.11 -20.04
CA ILE A 254 14.59 -2.31 -20.03
C ILE A 254 14.11 -2.86 -21.38
N GLU A 255 14.62 -2.33 -22.49
CA GLU A 255 14.36 -2.85 -23.84
C GLU A 255 14.86 -4.28 -23.99
N GLN A 256 16.11 -4.56 -23.58
CA GLN A 256 16.69 -5.91 -23.59
C GLN A 256 15.98 -6.87 -22.62
N SER A 257 15.36 -6.37 -21.55
CA SER A 257 14.59 -7.16 -20.57
C SER A 257 13.11 -7.36 -20.93
N SER A 258 12.65 -6.88 -22.09
CA SER A 258 11.24 -6.89 -22.52
C SER A 258 10.58 -8.28 -22.71
N GLY A 259 11.35 -9.37 -22.64
CA GLY A 259 10.88 -10.74 -22.86
C GLY A 259 9.70 -11.15 -21.94
N VAL A 260 8.71 -11.85 -22.51
CA VAL A 260 7.40 -12.15 -21.90
C VAL A 260 7.49 -12.70 -20.48
N LEU A 261 8.43 -13.62 -20.20
CA LEU A 261 8.59 -14.22 -18.86
C LEU A 261 9.12 -13.21 -17.83
N ARG A 262 9.99 -12.27 -18.23
CA ARG A 262 10.46 -11.17 -17.37
C ARG A 262 9.34 -10.15 -17.13
N LEU A 263 8.61 -9.78 -18.17
CA LEU A 263 7.47 -8.86 -18.07
C LEU A 263 6.36 -9.41 -17.16
N ALA A 264 6.05 -10.71 -17.26
CA ALA A 264 5.10 -11.38 -16.39
C ALA A 264 5.59 -11.47 -14.93
N GLY A 265 6.90 -11.68 -14.72
CA GLY A 265 7.53 -11.66 -13.40
C GLY A 265 7.45 -10.30 -12.70
N LEU A 266 7.75 -9.22 -13.42
CA LEU A 266 7.59 -7.84 -12.97
C LEU A 266 6.14 -7.57 -12.55
N TYR A 267 5.17 -7.73 -13.46
CA TYR A 267 3.77 -7.46 -13.13
C TYR A 267 3.22 -8.33 -12.01
N CYS A 268 3.66 -9.60 -11.88
CA CYS A 268 3.26 -10.43 -10.74
C CYS A 268 3.74 -9.88 -9.39
N SER A 269 4.88 -9.17 -9.33
CA SER A 269 5.34 -8.51 -8.12
C SER A 269 4.39 -7.38 -7.68
N ASP A 270 3.99 -6.54 -8.64
CA ASP A 270 3.09 -5.41 -8.41
C ASP A 270 1.68 -5.89 -8.07
N ILE A 271 1.18 -6.90 -8.81
CA ILE A 271 -0.09 -7.59 -8.53
C ILE A 271 -0.09 -8.20 -7.12
N ALA A 272 1.01 -8.83 -6.68
CA ALA A 272 1.12 -9.36 -5.32
C ALA A 272 1.09 -8.25 -4.27
N PHE A 273 1.74 -7.10 -4.52
CA PHE A 273 1.72 -5.97 -3.60
C PHE A 273 0.33 -5.30 -3.54
N VAL A 274 -0.31 -5.00 -4.68
CA VAL A 274 -1.68 -4.48 -4.73
C VAL A 274 -2.67 -5.43 -4.06
N ALA A 275 -2.56 -6.74 -4.30
CA ALA A 275 -3.39 -7.74 -3.65
C ALA A 275 -3.17 -7.78 -2.13
N PHE A 276 -1.93 -7.60 -1.66
CA PHE A 276 -1.62 -7.45 -0.23
C PHE A 276 -2.27 -6.20 0.38
N LEU A 277 -2.24 -5.06 -0.30
CA LEU A 277 -2.88 -3.81 0.15
C LEU A 277 -4.42 -3.97 0.24
N VAL A 278 -5.03 -4.60 -0.76
CA VAL A 278 -6.47 -4.94 -0.76
C VAL A 278 -6.80 -5.98 0.32
N PHE A 279 -5.91 -6.92 0.61
CA PHE A 279 -6.05 -7.87 1.71
C PHE A 279 -6.03 -7.15 3.07
N LEU A 280 -5.06 -6.28 3.34
CA LEU A 280 -4.99 -5.47 4.58
C LEU A 280 -6.25 -4.61 4.77
N ALA A 281 -6.79 -4.04 3.69
CA ALA A 281 -8.00 -3.22 3.72
C ALA A 281 -9.26 -3.96 4.25
N THR A 282 -9.30 -5.29 4.18
CA THR A 282 -10.38 -6.12 4.75
C THR A 282 -10.26 -6.35 6.26
N MET A 283 -9.22 -5.81 6.92
CA MET A 283 -8.89 -6.00 8.33
C MET A 283 -8.79 -7.48 8.77
N PRO A 284 -7.86 -8.27 8.19
CA PRO A 284 -7.55 -9.63 8.63
C PRO A 284 -7.21 -9.72 10.14
N SER A 285 -7.36 -10.93 10.68
CA SER A 285 -6.90 -11.30 12.01
C SER A 285 -5.37 -11.45 12.05
N ARG A 286 -4.82 -11.49 13.27
CA ARG A 286 -3.38 -11.62 13.52
C ARG A 286 -2.74 -12.89 12.96
N HIS A 287 -3.50 -13.96 12.73
CA HIS A 287 -2.98 -15.21 12.15
C HIS A 287 -3.02 -15.20 10.62
N GLU A 288 -4.09 -14.68 10.03
CA GLU A 288 -4.27 -14.63 8.56
C GLU A 288 -3.24 -13.72 7.88
N ILE A 289 -2.77 -12.68 8.57
CA ILE A 289 -1.78 -11.74 8.04
C ILE A 289 -0.35 -12.31 7.94
N ILE A 290 -0.02 -13.38 8.68
CA ILE A 290 1.35 -13.89 8.77
C ILE A 290 1.84 -14.36 7.39
N LEU A 291 1.12 -15.30 6.76
CA LEU A 291 1.50 -15.88 5.47
C LEU A 291 1.75 -14.81 4.38
N PRO A 292 0.79 -13.94 4.01
CA PRO A 292 1.01 -12.97 2.93
C PRO A 292 2.07 -11.93 3.31
N THR A 293 2.21 -11.54 4.58
CA THR A 293 3.28 -10.62 4.99
C THR A 293 4.65 -11.30 4.86
N THR A 294 4.81 -12.57 5.22
CA THR A 294 6.07 -13.31 5.00
C THR A 294 6.42 -13.43 3.51
N LEU A 295 5.44 -13.74 2.65
CA LEU A 295 5.65 -13.83 1.20
C LEU A 295 6.09 -12.46 0.61
N LEU A 296 5.43 -11.37 1.01
CA LEU A 296 5.82 -10.03 0.57
C LEU A 296 7.16 -9.56 1.18
N THR A 297 7.49 -9.94 2.41
CA THR A 297 8.82 -9.69 3.01
C THR A 297 9.92 -10.35 2.19
N VAL A 298 9.70 -11.56 1.66
CA VAL A 298 10.66 -12.23 0.76
C VAL A 298 10.78 -11.47 -0.57
N ILE A 299 9.65 -11.15 -1.24
CA ILE A 299 9.66 -10.38 -2.49
C ILE A 299 10.39 -9.04 -2.32
N LYS A 300 9.96 -8.22 -1.36
CA LYS A 300 10.53 -6.89 -1.12
C LYS A 300 11.96 -6.96 -0.55
N GLY A 301 12.32 -8.05 0.12
CA GLY A 301 13.70 -8.36 0.52
C GLY A 301 14.62 -8.67 -0.68
N LEU A 302 14.12 -9.33 -1.72
CA LEU A 302 14.88 -9.52 -2.96
C LEU A 302 15.10 -8.18 -3.69
N TYR A 303 14.12 -7.27 -3.72
CA TYR A 303 14.35 -5.91 -4.25
C TYR A 303 15.47 -5.14 -3.52
N LEU A 304 15.67 -5.38 -2.21
CA LEU A 304 16.78 -4.78 -1.44
C LEU A 304 18.15 -5.25 -1.97
N LEU A 305 18.25 -6.54 -2.32
CA LEU A 305 19.44 -7.15 -2.93
C LEU A 305 19.65 -6.70 -4.38
N VAL A 306 18.57 -6.54 -5.16
CA VAL A 306 18.62 -5.86 -6.48
C VAL A 306 19.12 -4.43 -6.33
N GLY A 307 18.68 -3.70 -5.28
CA GLY A 307 19.08 -2.31 -5.02
C GLY A 307 17.94 -1.30 -5.00
N VAL A 308 16.69 -1.75 -5.25
CA VAL A 308 15.48 -0.91 -5.25
C VAL A 308 14.98 -0.72 -3.80
N ARG A 309 15.74 0.03 -3.01
CA ARG A 309 15.58 0.17 -1.55
C ARG A 309 14.17 0.61 -1.12
N LYS A 310 13.51 1.48 -1.91
CA LYS A 310 12.19 2.05 -1.58
C LYS A 310 11.14 0.96 -1.33
N GLU A 311 11.20 -0.12 -2.11
CA GLU A 311 10.25 -1.23 -2.06
C GLU A 311 10.21 -1.94 -0.70
N PHE A 312 11.38 -2.15 -0.10
CA PHE A 312 11.47 -2.76 1.22
C PHE A 312 11.12 -1.78 2.34
N THR A 313 11.68 -0.57 2.31
CA THR A 313 11.51 0.42 3.38
C THR A 313 10.06 0.87 3.50
N VAL A 314 9.39 1.17 2.39
CA VAL A 314 7.99 1.61 2.40
C VAL A 314 7.06 0.47 2.82
N PHE A 315 7.30 -0.77 2.37
CA PHE A 315 6.57 -1.95 2.84
C PHE A 315 6.72 -2.16 4.36
N ALA A 316 7.94 -2.07 4.90
CA ALA A 316 8.20 -2.22 6.33
C ALA A 316 7.47 -1.15 7.17
N ILE A 317 7.56 0.13 6.77
CA ILE A 317 6.87 1.24 7.46
C ILE A 317 5.34 1.06 7.37
N LEU A 318 4.81 0.69 6.21
CA LEU A 318 3.38 0.40 6.01
C LEU A 318 2.88 -0.71 6.95
N VAL A 319 3.60 -1.83 7.05
CA VAL A 319 3.24 -2.96 7.93
C VAL A 319 3.29 -2.55 9.41
N ILE A 320 4.29 -1.77 9.82
CA ILE A 320 4.38 -1.20 11.17
C ILE A 320 3.18 -0.27 11.46
N CYS A 321 2.84 0.62 10.52
CA CYS A 321 1.68 1.51 10.64
C CYS A 321 0.37 0.72 10.78
N TYR A 322 0.17 -0.29 9.93
CA TYR A 322 -1.01 -1.14 9.97
C TYR A 322 -1.12 -1.89 11.31
N ILE A 323 -0.03 -2.47 11.83
CA ILE A 323 0.00 -3.14 13.14
C ILE A 323 -0.33 -2.16 14.28
N ILE A 324 0.19 -0.93 14.24
CA ILE A 324 -0.12 0.12 15.23
C ILE A 324 -1.61 0.49 15.17
N ILE A 325 -2.20 0.61 13.98
CA ILE A 325 -3.65 0.89 13.82
C ILE A 325 -4.49 -0.27 14.34
N ARG A 326 -4.18 -1.52 13.95
CA ARG A 326 -4.92 -2.70 14.44
C ARG A 326 -4.80 -2.87 15.95
N HIS A 327 -3.65 -2.58 16.54
CA HIS A 327 -3.49 -2.57 18.01
C HIS A 327 -4.30 -1.48 18.71
N ARG A 328 -4.44 -0.28 18.11
CA ARG A 328 -5.32 0.79 18.62
C ARG A 328 -6.80 0.43 18.52
N MET A 329 -7.20 -0.35 17.50
CA MET A 329 -8.57 -0.86 17.32
C MET A 329 -8.89 -2.06 18.22
N GLU A 330 -7.94 -2.98 18.40
CA GLU A 330 -8.10 -4.23 19.14
C GLU A 330 -6.97 -4.40 20.21
N PRO A 331 -6.97 -3.60 21.30
CA PRO A 331 -5.90 -3.65 22.30
C PRO A 331 -5.71 -5.05 22.92
N HIS A 332 -6.82 -5.77 23.13
CA HIS A 332 -6.83 -7.10 23.74
C HIS A 332 -6.39 -8.24 22.81
N ALA A 333 -6.31 -8.03 21.49
CA ALA A 333 -5.91 -9.08 20.53
C ALA A 333 -4.38 -9.30 20.47
N GLY A 334 -3.59 -8.57 21.26
CA GLY A 334 -2.15 -8.79 21.38
C GLY A 334 -1.34 -8.51 20.10
N TRP A 335 -1.82 -7.59 19.26
CA TRP A 335 -1.14 -7.12 18.04
C TRP A 335 0.28 -6.60 18.33
N VAL A 336 0.43 -5.78 19.37
CA VAL A 336 1.74 -5.35 19.90
C VAL A 336 1.96 -6.02 21.25
N THR A 337 3.11 -6.66 21.42
CA THR A 337 3.58 -7.26 22.68
C THR A 337 5.04 -6.86 22.92
N ARG A 338 5.52 -6.92 24.17
CA ARG A 338 6.95 -6.60 24.46
C ARG A 338 7.93 -7.42 23.61
N ARG A 339 7.62 -8.71 23.36
CA ARG A 339 8.38 -9.59 22.46
C ARG A 339 8.34 -9.11 21.01
N ALA A 340 7.15 -8.78 20.50
CA ALA A 340 7.01 -8.27 19.13
C ALA A 340 7.78 -6.95 18.93
N VAL A 341 7.70 -6.00 19.88
CA VAL A 341 8.48 -4.76 19.84
C VAL A 341 9.98 -5.06 19.77
N GLY A 342 10.50 -5.88 20.69
CA GLY A 342 11.93 -6.26 20.70
C GLY A 342 12.39 -6.90 19.39
N VAL A 343 11.61 -7.82 18.82
CA VAL A 343 11.91 -8.44 17.52
C VAL A 343 11.86 -7.41 16.38
N THR A 344 10.88 -6.49 16.35
CA THR A 344 10.82 -5.44 15.32
C THR A 344 11.96 -4.43 15.44
N SER A 345 12.39 -4.07 16.66
CA SER A 345 13.52 -3.18 16.87
C SER A 345 14.85 -3.83 16.48
N LEU A 346 15.07 -5.10 16.87
CA LEU A 346 16.25 -5.86 16.46
C LEU A 346 16.29 -6.06 14.93
N GLY A 347 15.15 -6.37 14.32
CA GLY A 347 15.00 -6.49 12.87
C GLY A 347 15.29 -5.17 12.14
N ALA A 348 14.81 -4.04 12.66
CA ALA A 348 15.12 -2.72 12.10
C ALA A 348 16.62 -2.39 12.17
N MET A 349 17.31 -2.71 13.27
CA MET A 349 18.77 -2.54 13.36
C MET A 349 19.52 -3.47 12.40
N ALA A 350 19.10 -4.73 12.27
CA ALA A 350 19.67 -5.66 11.29
C ALA A 350 19.47 -5.19 9.84
N VAL A 351 18.34 -4.54 9.52
CA VAL A 351 18.08 -3.92 8.22
C VAL A 351 18.99 -2.72 7.96
N VAL A 352 19.24 -1.86 8.97
CA VAL A 352 20.18 -0.73 8.84
C VAL A 352 21.60 -1.25 8.57
N VAL A 353 22.08 -2.23 9.36
CA VAL A 353 23.40 -2.86 9.16
C VAL A 353 23.51 -3.51 7.78
N LEU A 354 22.46 -4.22 7.32
CA LEU A 354 22.41 -4.81 5.98
C LEU A 354 22.43 -3.74 4.87
N LEU A 355 21.74 -2.62 5.05
CA LEU A 355 21.75 -1.51 4.10
C LEU A 355 23.14 -0.88 3.97
N THR A 356 23.81 -0.57 5.08
CA THR A 356 25.18 -0.02 5.07
C THR A 356 26.20 -1.02 4.49
N ALA A 357 26.08 -2.31 4.82
CA ALA A 357 26.91 -3.36 4.21
C ALA A 357 26.69 -3.46 2.69
N LEU A 358 25.44 -3.36 2.22
CA LEU A 358 25.10 -3.32 0.80
C LEU A 358 25.50 -2.01 0.10
N GLU A 359 25.72 -0.91 0.82
CA GLU A 359 26.32 0.32 0.27
C GLU A 359 27.84 0.14 0.08
N SER A 360 28.53 -0.39 1.10
CA SER A 360 29.97 -0.67 1.02
C SER A 360 30.30 -1.71 -0.07
N LEU A 361 29.55 -2.82 -0.15
CA LEU A 361 29.68 -3.83 -1.22
C LEU A 361 29.38 -3.31 -2.64
N ARG A 362 28.77 -2.12 -2.76
CA ARG A 362 28.50 -1.42 -4.04
C ARG A 362 29.48 -0.26 -4.28
N GLY A 363 30.59 -0.19 -3.53
CA GLY A 363 31.59 0.87 -3.65
C GLY A 363 31.09 2.25 -3.22
N ARG A 364 30.10 2.32 -2.31
CA ARG A 364 29.40 3.56 -1.93
C ARG A 364 29.32 3.85 -0.42
N GLY A 365 29.93 3.03 0.42
CA GLY A 365 30.03 3.25 1.87
C GLY A 365 31.47 3.13 2.34
N SER A 366 31.95 4.13 3.08
CA SER A 366 33.32 4.23 3.59
C SER A 366 33.45 3.61 4.98
N SER A 367 32.41 3.71 5.82
CA SER A 367 32.37 3.09 7.14
C SER A 367 31.03 2.38 7.45
N ALA A 368 31.05 1.46 8.42
CA ALA A 368 29.85 0.79 8.91
C ALA A 368 29.05 1.63 9.94
N SER A 369 29.05 2.95 9.82
CA SER A 369 28.52 3.87 10.82
C SER A 369 27.01 4.13 10.68
N ILE A 370 26.31 4.19 11.82
CA ILE A 370 24.90 4.61 11.90
C ILE A 370 24.75 6.09 11.52
N LEU A 371 25.77 6.92 11.77
CA LEU A 371 25.76 8.34 11.36
C LEU A 371 25.86 8.47 9.83
N GLU A 372 26.75 7.70 9.20
CA GLU A 372 26.88 7.63 7.74
C GLU A 372 25.58 7.12 7.09
N PHE A 373 24.89 6.16 7.69
CA PHE A 373 23.55 5.74 7.24
C PHE A 373 22.54 6.90 7.24
N PHE A 374 22.42 7.66 8.34
CA PHE A 374 21.50 8.79 8.42
C PHE A 374 21.90 9.96 7.51
N TYR A 375 23.19 10.14 7.25
CA TYR A 375 23.72 11.07 6.26
C TYR A 375 23.30 10.66 4.85
N ASN A 376 23.60 9.41 4.45
CA ASN A 376 23.31 8.86 3.13
C ASN A 376 21.81 8.79 2.79
N GLN A 377 20.92 8.62 3.78
CA GLN A 377 19.48 8.70 3.54
C GLN A 377 18.99 10.15 3.37
N GLY A 378 19.60 11.10 4.08
CA GLY A 378 19.24 12.52 4.10
C GLY A 378 19.59 13.33 2.84
N VAL A 379 20.28 12.71 1.88
CA VAL A 379 20.74 13.32 0.61
C VAL A 379 19.60 13.91 -0.24
N SER A 380 18.33 13.58 0.04
CA SER A 380 17.20 14.16 -0.69
C SER A 380 16.91 15.63 -0.38
N VAL A 381 17.52 16.23 0.65
CA VAL A 381 17.49 17.70 0.79
C VAL A 381 18.12 18.39 -0.42
N ARG A 382 19.21 17.82 -0.98
CA ARG A 382 19.92 18.36 -2.15
C ARG A 382 19.07 18.42 -3.41
N VAL A 383 17.96 17.67 -3.50
CA VAL A 383 16.99 17.80 -4.61
C VAL A 383 16.32 19.18 -4.60
N ILE A 384 16.08 19.75 -3.41
CA ILE A 384 15.51 21.09 -3.24
C ILE A 384 16.59 22.14 -3.49
N ASP A 385 17.80 21.97 -2.95
CA ASP A 385 18.93 22.87 -3.22
C ASP A 385 19.26 22.96 -4.72
N ASN A 386 19.30 21.83 -5.41
CA ASN A 386 19.52 21.77 -6.86
C ASN A 386 18.39 22.45 -7.66
N VAL A 387 17.16 22.41 -7.17
CA VAL A 387 16.03 23.12 -7.78
C VAL A 387 16.07 24.62 -7.52
N VAL A 388 16.57 25.06 -6.36
CA VAL A 388 16.84 26.48 -6.07
C VAL A 388 17.98 27.01 -6.94
N ALA A 389 19.09 26.27 -7.05
CA ALA A 389 20.28 26.69 -7.79
C ALA A 389 20.14 26.59 -9.32
N TYR A 390 19.51 25.53 -9.84
CA TYR A 390 19.49 25.21 -11.26
C TYR A 390 18.09 25.19 -11.90
N GLY A 391 17.03 25.49 -11.16
CA GLY A 391 15.65 25.39 -11.64
C GLY A 391 15.33 26.22 -12.88
N VAL A 392 16.05 27.32 -13.12
CA VAL A 392 15.93 28.18 -14.31
C VAL A 392 16.40 27.48 -15.60
N TYR A 393 17.26 26.45 -15.50
CA TYR A 393 17.77 25.68 -16.63
C TYR A 393 17.00 24.37 -16.88
N LEU A 394 15.91 24.12 -16.12
CA LEU A 394 15.05 22.96 -16.38
C LEU A 394 14.22 23.18 -17.65
N PRO A 395 14.02 22.14 -18.50
CA PRO A 395 13.11 22.23 -19.63
C PRO A 395 11.67 22.50 -19.17
N GLU A 396 10.94 23.32 -19.95
CA GLU A 396 9.55 23.71 -19.64
C GLU A 396 8.61 22.51 -19.74
N GLN A 397 8.27 21.91 -18.58
CA GLN A 397 7.38 20.77 -18.46
C GLN A 397 6.43 20.93 -17.27
N PHE A 398 5.29 20.24 -17.31
CA PHE A 398 4.30 20.27 -16.22
C PHE A 398 4.55 19.14 -15.21
N TYR A 399 5.62 19.26 -14.41
CA TYR A 399 6.15 18.23 -13.52
C TYR A 399 5.15 17.69 -12.49
N LEU A 400 4.15 18.47 -12.08
CA LEU A 400 3.08 17.99 -11.19
C LEU A 400 2.19 16.90 -11.84
N ALA A 401 2.30 16.69 -13.16
CA ALA A 401 1.53 15.69 -13.92
C ALA A 401 2.36 14.53 -14.50
N GLU A 402 3.44 14.08 -13.86
CA GLU A 402 4.15 12.85 -14.25
C GLU A 402 3.20 11.62 -14.37
N PHE A 403 2.12 11.59 -13.58
CA PHE A 403 1.05 10.57 -13.69
C PHE A 403 0.34 10.55 -15.06
N ALA A 404 0.41 11.63 -15.85
CA ALA A 404 -0.15 11.72 -17.20
C ALA A 404 0.79 11.12 -18.27
N HIS A 405 2.10 11.10 -18.02
CA HIS A 405 3.12 10.49 -18.89
C HIS A 405 3.31 8.98 -18.60
N SER A 406 2.43 8.36 -17.80
CA SER A 406 2.53 6.97 -17.38
C SER A 406 1.21 6.17 -17.55
N GLY A 407 1.35 4.83 -17.51
CA GLY A 407 0.24 3.89 -17.45
C GLY A 407 -0.74 3.96 -18.63
N ILE A 408 -2.04 3.95 -18.31
CA ILE A 408 -3.13 4.07 -19.30
C ILE A 408 -3.32 5.53 -19.73
N ILE A 409 -3.03 6.50 -18.85
CA ILE A 409 -3.30 7.92 -19.09
C ILE A 409 -2.46 8.44 -20.26
N ALA A 410 -1.18 8.09 -20.31
CA ALA A 410 -0.30 8.40 -21.46
C ALA A 410 -0.91 7.92 -22.79
N ARG A 411 -1.42 6.69 -22.84
CA ARG A 411 -2.02 6.09 -24.04
C ARG A 411 -3.32 6.79 -24.47
N VAL A 412 -4.09 7.32 -23.52
CA VAL A 412 -5.33 8.06 -23.79
C VAL A 412 -5.06 9.50 -24.23
N LEU A 413 -3.97 10.11 -23.74
CA LEU A 413 -3.53 11.46 -24.11
C LEU A 413 -2.60 11.50 -25.34
N GLY A 414 -2.11 10.35 -25.80
CA GLY A 414 -1.19 10.24 -26.94
C GLY A 414 0.29 10.46 -26.61
N TYR A 415 0.67 10.50 -25.34
CA TYR A 415 2.06 10.68 -24.91
C TYR A 415 2.89 9.39 -25.10
N PRO A 416 4.17 9.50 -25.49
CA PRO A 416 5.09 8.36 -25.55
C PRO A 416 5.34 7.81 -24.13
N ILE A 417 5.42 6.49 -24.01
CA ILE A 417 5.67 5.82 -22.72
C ILE A 417 7.17 5.63 -22.55
N LEU A 418 7.84 6.70 -22.14
CA LEU A 418 9.29 6.71 -21.97
C LEU A 418 9.69 5.93 -20.71
N GLN A 419 10.73 5.11 -20.81
CA GLN A 419 11.18 4.19 -19.76
C GLN A 419 12.69 4.27 -19.55
N GLY A 420 13.13 3.93 -18.33
CA GLY A 420 14.52 4.08 -17.91
C GLY A 420 14.96 5.54 -17.86
N ASN A 421 16.28 5.75 -17.86
CA ASN A 421 16.95 7.02 -18.08
C ASN A 421 17.28 7.15 -19.57
N SER A 422 16.79 8.23 -20.19
CA SER A 422 17.03 8.56 -21.60
C SER A 422 16.90 10.07 -21.80
N LEU A 423 17.56 10.63 -22.82
CA LEU A 423 17.55 12.08 -23.09
C LEU A 423 16.12 12.59 -23.32
N GLU A 424 15.34 11.89 -24.14
CA GLU A 424 13.93 12.18 -24.42
C GLU A 424 13.09 12.23 -23.13
N ARG A 425 13.36 11.34 -22.15
CA ARG A 425 12.62 11.34 -20.88
C ARG A 425 12.99 12.51 -19.98
N ALA A 426 14.23 13.00 -20.04
CA ALA A 426 14.63 14.21 -19.35
C ALA A 426 14.05 15.48 -19.99
N GLU A 427 13.84 15.49 -21.30
CA GLU A 427 13.34 16.65 -22.06
C GLU A 427 11.80 16.74 -22.18
N ALA A 428 11.11 15.59 -22.31
CA ALA A 428 9.67 15.52 -22.58
C ALA A 428 8.89 14.47 -21.74
N GLY A 429 9.55 13.80 -20.79
CA GLY A 429 8.96 12.74 -19.98
C GLY A 429 8.10 13.19 -18.78
N GLY A 430 7.91 14.49 -18.58
CA GLY A 430 7.07 15.07 -17.51
C GLY A 430 7.59 14.84 -16.08
N SER A 431 8.84 14.41 -15.91
CA SER A 431 9.38 13.92 -14.63
C SER A 431 10.57 14.74 -14.14
N LEU A 432 10.40 15.47 -13.04
CA LEU A 432 11.45 16.31 -12.45
C LEU A 432 12.65 15.46 -12.04
N SER A 433 12.42 14.22 -11.61
CA SER A 433 13.49 13.28 -11.26
C SER A 433 14.44 13.03 -12.42
N HIS A 434 13.96 12.98 -13.68
CA HIS A 434 14.82 12.72 -14.83
C HIS A 434 15.47 14.02 -15.35
N SER A 435 14.71 15.11 -15.46
CA SER A 435 15.23 16.41 -15.90
C SER A 435 16.32 16.96 -14.97
N LEU A 436 16.08 16.93 -13.65
CA LEU A 436 17.05 17.39 -12.66
C LEU A 436 18.28 16.47 -12.59
N SER A 437 18.09 15.14 -12.67
CA SER A 437 19.22 14.19 -12.68
C SER A 437 20.17 14.47 -13.84
N ARG A 438 19.64 14.68 -15.05
CA ARG A 438 20.45 15.02 -16.23
C ARG A 438 21.21 16.34 -16.02
N LEU A 439 20.49 17.38 -15.61
CA LEU A 439 21.02 18.72 -15.42
C LEU A 439 22.14 18.80 -14.36
N THR A 440 22.02 18.04 -13.26
CA THR A 440 22.98 18.13 -12.14
C THR A 440 24.03 17.04 -12.07
N LEU A 441 23.89 15.95 -12.83
CA LEU A 441 24.87 14.85 -12.87
C LEU A 441 25.62 14.77 -14.21
N GLY A 442 25.11 15.44 -15.24
CA GLY A 442 25.60 15.31 -16.62
C GLY A 442 25.09 14.04 -17.31
N ASP A 443 25.15 14.06 -18.64
CA ASP A 443 24.53 13.02 -19.50
C ASP A 443 25.13 11.63 -19.26
N GLU A 444 26.45 11.50 -19.08
CA GLU A 444 27.10 10.19 -18.82
C GLU A 444 26.59 9.53 -17.53
N ALA A 445 26.60 10.26 -16.41
CA ALA A 445 26.16 9.74 -15.13
C ALA A 445 24.66 9.43 -15.15
N TYR A 446 23.84 10.31 -15.72
CA TYR A 446 22.41 10.08 -15.89
C TYR A 446 22.11 8.84 -16.74
N LEU A 447 22.69 8.73 -17.94
CA LEU A 447 22.45 7.59 -18.85
C LEU A 447 23.00 6.26 -18.29
N SER A 448 24.01 6.29 -17.42
CA SER A 448 24.48 5.10 -16.68
C SER A 448 23.50 4.56 -15.62
N GLY A 449 22.38 5.24 -15.38
CA GLY A 449 21.40 4.88 -14.35
C GLY A 449 21.68 5.49 -12.97
N VAL A 450 22.38 6.63 -12.89
CA VAL A 450 22.36 7.48 -11.68
C VAL A 450 21.11 8.38 -11.72
N GLY A 451 20.56 8.74 -10.56
CA GLY A 451 19.55 9.79 -10.47
C GLY A 451 19.48 10.44 -9.09
N SER A 452 19.15 11.74 -9.07
CA SER A 452 18.92 12.54 -7.85
C SER A 452 17.66 12.10 -7.10
N GLY A 453 16.63 11.71 -7.84
CA GLY A 453 15.26 11.63 -7.35
C GLY A 453 14.53 12.98 -7.45
N THR A 454 13.29 13.00 -6.96
CA THR A 454 12.40 14.17 -6.88
C THR A 454 11.85 14.34 -5.45
N SER A 455 11.12 15.41 -5.19
CA SER A 455 10.40 15.68 -3.95
C SER A 455 9.17 16.55 -4.23
N PHE A 456 8.05 16.33 -3.53
CA PHE A 456 6.84 17.15 -3.70
C PHE A 456 7.05 18.65 -3.44
N LEU A 457 8.03 18.99 -2.59
CA LEU A 457 8.42 20.38 -2.34
C LEU A 457 9.13 20.98 -3.55
N ALA A 458 10.01 20.21 -4.18
CA ALA A 458 10.76 20.62 -5.37
C ALA A 458 9.81 20.79 -6.59
N GLU A 459 8.90 19.84 -6.82
CA GLU A 459 7.90 19.94 -7.91
C GLU A 459 6.94 21.11 -7.71
N GLY A 460 6.49 21.35 -6.48
CA GLY A 460 5.71 22.54 -6.13
C GLY A 460 6.48 23.83 -6.38
N TYR A 461 7.78 23.87 -6.04
CA TYR A 461 8.63 25.05 -6.23
C TYR A 461 8.93 25.36 -7.69
N VAL A 462 9.32 24.36 -8.49
CA VAL A 462 9.56 24.54 -9.93
C VAL A 462 8.30 25.04 -10.64
N GLN A 463 7.12 24.54 -10.27
CA GLN A 463 5.90 24.87 -11.00
C GLN A 463 5.30 26.23 -10.62
N TYR A 464 5.27 26.60 -9.34
CA TYR A 464 4.60 27.81 -8.85
C TYR A 464 5.31 28.46 -7.64
N GLY A 465 6.61 28.23 -7.47
CA GLY A 465 7.41 28.75 -6.35
C GLY A 465 6.84 28.39 -4.97
N MET A 466 6.98 29.31 -4.01
CA MET A 466 6.45 29.15 -2.65
C MET A 466 4.93 28.93 -2.61
N VAL A 467 4.16 29.40 -3.61
CA VAL A 467 2.71 29.18 -3.69
C VAL A 467 2.41 27.71 -4.05
N GLY A 468 3.20 27.12 -4.94
CA GLY A 468 3.12 25.68 -5.25
C GLY A 468 3.52 24.81 -4.07
N VAL A 469 4.61 25.15 -3.38
CA VAL A 469 5.03 24.48 -2.12
C VAL A 469 3.88 24.47 -1.12
N LEU A 470 3.25 25.63 -0.86
CA LEU A 470 2.10 25.75 0.04
C LEU A 470 0.91 24.89 -0.41
N ALA A 471 0.52 24.99 -1.69
CA ALA A 471 -0.66 24.31 -2.23
C ALA A 471 -0.51 22.78 -2.22
N VAL A 472 0.64 22.26 -2.69
CA VAL A 472 0.91 20.82 -2.73
C VAL A 472 0.99 20.24 -1.32
N ALA A 473 1.71 20.91 -0.41
CA ALA A 473 1.82 20.47 0.98
C ALA A 473 0.47 20.40 1.70
N LEU A 474 -0.42 21.39 1.50
CA LEU A 474 -1.80 21.35 2.02
C LEU A 474 -2.58 20.12 1.52
N LEU A 475 -2.42 19.76 0.24
CA LEU A 475 -3.07 18.59 -0.36
C LEU A 475 -2.50 17.26 0.18
N ILE A 476 -1.16 17.15 0.33
CA ILE A 476 -0.51 15.99 0.96
C ILE A 476 -0.98 15.82 2.41
N GLY A 477 -1.10 16.91 3.17
CA GLY A 477 -1.64 16.89 4.53
C GLY A 477 -3.07 16.36 4.60
N LEU A 478 -3.94 16.82 3.69
CA LEU A 478 -5.32 16.34 3.57
C LEU A 478 -5.39 14.86 3.17
N ALA A 479 -4.52 14.41 2.26
CA ALA A 479 -4.43 13.02 1.83
C ALA A 479 -3.99 12.09 2.97
N LEU A 480 -2.93 12.46 3.71
CA LEU A 480 -2.49 11.76 4.92
C LEU A 480 -3.63 11.65 5.95
N ARG A 481 -4.38 12.73 6.17
CA ARG A 481 -5.54 12.74 7.07
C ARG A 481 -6.67 11.81 6.62
N TYR A 482 -6.87 11.64 5.32
CA TYR A 482 -7.85 10.69 4.77
C TYR A 482 -7.43 9.22 4.96
N VAL A 483 -6.13 8.91 4.81
CA VAL A 483 -5.58 7.55 5.04
C VAL A 483 -5.67 7.15 6.51
N ASP A 484 -5.34 8.06 7.43
CA ASP A 484 -5.35 7.81 8.87
C ASP A 484 -6.75 7.50 9.47
N ASP A 485 -7.84 7.75 8.74
CA ASP A 485 -9.24 7.44 9.15
C ASP A 485 -9.71 6.00 8.79
N LEU A 486 -8.79 5.03 8.75
CA LEU A 486 -9.08 3.60 8.53
C LEU A 486 -10.22 3.08 9.43
N ALA A 487 -11.19 2.34 8.89
CA ALA A 487 -12.39 1.93 9.64
C ALA A 487 -12.88 0.50 9.29
N PRO A 488 -13.27 -0.35 10.28
CA PRO A 488 -13.69 -1.73 10.02
C PRO A 488 -14.88 -1.87 9.05
N ASP A 489 -15.84 -0.94 9.11
CA ASP A 489 -17.11 -1.04 8.36
C ASP A 489 -16.99 -0.82 6.84
N SER A 490 -15.80 -0.45 6.34
CA SER A 490 -15.62 0.17 5.02
C SER A 490 -14.41 -0.35 4.22
N TYR A 491 -14.34 -1.66 3.99
CA TYR A 491 -13.23 -2.30 3.23
C TYR A 491 -12.88 -1.61 1.89
N ARG A 492 -13.88 -1.07 1.16
CA ARG A 492 -13.65 -0.34 -0.11
C ARG A 492 -12.90 0.98 0.07
N ALA A 493 -13.26 1.77 1.09
CA ALA A 493 -12.55 3.00 1.41
C ALA A 493 -11.16 2.70 1.97
N ASN A 494 -11.04 1.64 2.78
CA ASN A 494 -9.74 1.16 3.25
C ASN A 494 -8.85 0.70 2.07
N ALA A 495 -9.41 0.12 1.00
CA ALA A 495 -8.63 -0.30 -0.15
C ALA A 495 -7.95 0.90 -0.83
N VAL A 496 -8.72 1.94 -1.17
CA VAL A 496 -8.16 3.20 -1.71
C VAL A 496 -7.08 3.79 -0.78
N ARG A 497 -7.34 3.80 0.53
CA ARG A 497 -6.38 4.30 1.54
C ARG A 497 -5.10 3.47 1.63
N MET A 498 -5.19 2.14 1.57
CA MET A 498 -4.02 1.26 1.57
C MET A 498 -3.25 1.33 0.25
N LEU A 499 -3.92 1.62 -0.86
CA LEU A 499 -3.26 1.87 -2.16
C LEU A 499 -2.46 3.17 -2.15
N ILE A 500 -2.99 4.27 -1.60
CA ILE A 500 -2.26 5.55 -1.58
C ILE A 500 -1.30 5.74 -0.37
N ALA A 501 -1.37 4.87 0.65
CA ALA A 501 -0.51 4.99 1.83
C ALA A 501 1.00 4.84 1.55
N PRO A 502 1.48 3.91 0.69
CA PRO A 502 2.89 3.74 0.37
C PRO A 502 3.54 5.01 -0.18
N SER A 503 2.96 5.61 -1.22
CA SER A 503 3.49 6.82 -1.85
C SER A 503 3.42 8.02 -0.91
N LEU A 504 2.34 8.20 -0.13
CA LEU A 504 2.26 9.28 0.88
C LEU A 504 3.29 9.12 2.03
N ILE A 505 3.78 7.92 2.33
CA ILE A 505 4.91 7.70 3.26
C ILE A 505 6.24 8.10 2.60
N TRP A 506 6.38 7.87 1.29
CA TRP A 506 7.62 8.10 0.54
C TRP A 506 7.74 9.51 -0.06
N VAL A 507 6.65 10.26 -0.14
CA VAL A 507 6.55 11.52 -0.91
C VAL A 507 7.62 12.59 -0.61
N PRO A 508 8.27 12.70 0.58
CA PRO A 508 9.45 13.55 0.74
C PRO A 508 10.60 13.27 -0.24
N ARG A 509 10.69 12.05 -0.80
CA ARG A 509 11.60 11.59 -1.87
C ARG A 509 10.84 10.97 -3.06
N GLY A 510 9.57 11.34 -3.25
CA GLY A 510 8.68 10.76 -4.25
C GLY A 510 7.95 11.82 -5.05
N THR A 511 7.52 11.45 -6.25
CA THR A 511 6.70 12.29 -7.12
C THR A 511 5.40 12.68 -6.41
N THR A 512 5.01 13.95 -6.48
CA THR A 512 3.79 14.48 -5.85
C THR A 512 2.57 13.61 -6.15
N THR A 513 2.43 13.18 -7.40
CA THR A 513 1.26 12.47 -7.92
C THR A 513 1.46 10.95 -8.08
N GLU A 514 2.49 10.36 -7.46
CA GLU A 514 2.69 8.88 -7.41
C GLU A 514 1.44 8.17 -6.84
N PHE A 515 0.71 8.81 -5.91
CA PHE A 515 -0.56 8.31 -5.38
C PHE A 515 -1.74 8.33 -6.36
N ILE A 516 -1.67 9.12 -7.44
CA ILE A 516 -2.66 9.12 -8.53
C ILE A 516 -2.27 8.05 -9.56
N GLY A 517 -0.99 8.01 -9.95
CA GLY A 517 -0.44 7.01 -10.88
C GLY A 517 -0.77 5.58 -10.43
N MET A 518 -0.45 5.24 -9.17
CA MET A 518 -0.68 3.91 -8.62
C MET A 518 -2.15 3.46 -8.65
N LEU A 519 -3.12 4.38 -8.67
CA LEU A 519 -4.55 4.04 -8.78
C LEU A 519 -5.02 3.72 -10.22
N VAL A 520 -4.29 4.19 -11.23
CA VAL A 520 -4.63 4.06 -12.67
C VAL A 520 -3.63 3.17 -13.43
N GLU A 521 -2.57 2.72 -12.76
CA GLU A 521 -1.62 1.72 -13.25
C GLU A 521 -2.31 0.41 -13.70
N PRO A 522 -1.93 -0.16 -14.87
CA PRO A 522 -2.45 -1.44 -15.35
C PRO A 522 -2.44 -2.59 -14.33
N PRO A 523 -1.34 -2.87 -13.59
CA PRO A 523 -1.35 -3.94 -12.58
C PRO A 523 -2.35 -3.68 -11.45
N THR A 524 -2.53 -2.43 -11.01
CA THR A 524 -3.53 -2.09 -9.98
C THR A 524 -4.95 -2.36 -10.46
N LEU A 525 -5.30 -1.85 -11.64
CA LEU A 525 -6.63 -2.03 -12.23
C LEU A 525 -6.94 -3.50 -12.52
N LEU A 526 -5.97 -4.25 -13.08
CA LEU A 526 -6.09 -5.68 -13.33
C LEU A 526 -6.27 -6.48 -12.04
N THR A 527 -5.53 -6.14 -10.98
CA THR A 527 -5.65 -6.81 -9.67
C THR A 527 -7.01 -6.55 -9.02
N LEU A 528 -7.49 -5.30 -9.05
CA LEU A 528 -8.81 -4.95 -8.52
C LEU A 528 -9.94 -5.66 -9.28
N ALA A 529 -9.86 -5.73 -10.61
CA ALA A 529 -10.79 -6.48 -11.44
C ALA A 529 -10.74 -8.00 -11.16
N GLY A 530 -9.54 -8.58 -11.09
CA GLY A 530 -9.33 -10.00 -10.81
C GLY A 530 -9.86 -10.42 -9.43
N ILE A 531 -9.55 -9.65 -8.39
CA ILE A 531 -10.08 -9.89 -7.03
C ILE A 531 -11.60 -9.75 -7.01
N ALA A 532 -12.18 -8.78 -7.72
CA ALA A 532 -13.63 -8.63 -7.83
C ALA A 532 -14.29 -9.82 -8.55
N ALA A 533 -13.70 -10.29 -9.66
CA ALA A 533 -14.19 -11.43 -10.43
C ALA A 533 -14.11 -12.75 -9.63
N LEU A 534 -12.97 -13.03 -8.99
CA LEU A 534 -12.80 -14.18 -8.10
C LEU A 534 -13.79 -14.14 -6.93
N ALA A 535 -13.94 -12.99 -6.29
CA ALA A 535 -14.89 -12.80 -5.20
C ALA A 535 -16.35 -12.85 -5.64
N ALA A 536 -16.67 -12.61 -6.92
CA ALA A 536 -18.00 -12.78 -7.53
C ALA A 536 -18.28 -14.26 -7.84
N LEU A 537 -17.34 -14.96 -8.49
CA LEU A 537 -17.41 -16.40 -8.77
C LEU A 537 -17.61 -17.22 -7.48
N ALA A 538 -16.93 -16.83 -6.39
CA ALA A 538 -17.13 -17.42 -5.07
C ALA A 538 -18.58 -17.27 -4.54
N ARG A 539 -19.29 -16.18 -4.85
CA ARG A 539 -20.70 -15.99 -4.45
C ARG A 539 -21.60 -16.94 -5.22
N VAL A 540 -21.43 -17.00 -6.54
CA VAL A 540 -22.22 -17.87 -7.43
C VAL A 540 -22.06 -19.34 -7.05
N ARG A 541 -20.83 -19.79 -6.80
CA ARG A 541 -20.55 -21.16 -6.31
C ARG A 541 -21.20 -21.45 -4.96
N GLN A 542 -21.12 -20.52 -3.99
CA GLN A 542 -21.79 -20.65 -2.69
C GLN A 542 -23.32 -20.69 -2.81
N GLN A 543 -23.91 -19.87 -3.69
CA GLN A 543 -25.35 -19.84 -3.93
C GLN A 543 -25.83 -21.14 -4.58
N ALA A 544 -25.14 -21.63 -5.62
CA ALA A 544 -25.46 -22.90 -6.27
C ALA A 544 -25.36 -24.09 -5.30
N ALA A 545 -24.33 -24.13 -4.44
CA ALA A 545 -24.21 -25.14 -3.41
C ALA A 545 -25.36 -25.08 -2.37
N ALA A 546 -25.74 -23.88 -1.93
CA ALA A 546 -26.86 -23.70 -1.00
C ALA A 546 -28.22 -24.11 -1.62
N THR A 547 -28.44 -23.85 -2.91
CA THR A 547 -29.65 -24.31 -3.61
C THR A 547 -29.70 -25.83 -3.73
N ARG A 548 -28.58 -26.47 -4.14
CA ARG A 548 -28.48 -27.94 -4.18
C ARG A 548 -28.70 -28.59 -2.81
N GLY A 549 -28.12 -28.02 -1.76
CA GLY A 549 -28.31 -28.49 -0.39
C GLY A 549 -29.76 -28.42 0.10
N ARG A 550 -30.53 -27.41 -0.32
CA ARG A 550 -31.98 -27.33 -0.04
C ARG A 550 -32.79 -28.36 -0.80
N LEU A 551 -32.49 -28.56 -2.09
CA LEU A 551 -33.18 -29.56 -2.92
C LEU A 551 -32.96 -30.98 -2.38
N ALA A 552 -31.75 -31.28 -1.87
CA ALA A 552 -31.44 -32.54 -1.19
C ALA A 552 -32.00 -32.66 0.25
N GLN A 553 -32.63 -31.61 0.78
CA GLN A 553 -33.28 -31.59 2.10
C GLN A 553 -34.82 -31.58 2.02
N VAL A 554 -35.40 -31.53 0.83
CA VAL A 554 -36.81 -31.88 0.63
C VAL A 554 -36.91 -33.40 0.80
N PRO A 555 -37.68 -33.92 1.78
CA PRO A 555 -37.92 -35.36 1.87
C PRO A 555 -38.60 -35.83 0.57
N PRO A 556 -38.41 -37.09 0.14
CA PRO A 556 -39.36 -37.68 -0.78
C PRO A 556 -40.73 -37.61 -0.11
N GLU A 557 -41.67 -36.86 -0.69
CA GLU A 557 -43.05 -36.88 -0.22
C GLU A 557 -43.51 -38.34 -0.24
N ARG A 558 -44.13 -38.79 0.86
CA ARG A 558 -44.86 -40.05 0.81
C ARG A 558 -45.97 -39.85 -0.22
N CYS A 559 -45.85 -40.49 -1.37
CA CYS A 559 -47.02 -40.82 -2.17
C CYS A 559 -47.94 -41.64 -1.27
N SER A 560 -48.89 -40.97 -0.62
CA SER A 560 -50.04 -41.61 -0.01
C SER A 560 -50.68 -42.45 -1.11
N GLN A 561 -50.75 -43.75 -0.89
CA GLN A 561 -51.45 -44.65 -1.79
C GLN A 561 -52.89 -44.11 -1.97
N PRO A 562 -53.46 -44.13 -3.19
CA PRO A 562 -54.87 -43.83 -3.34
C PRO A 562 -55.65 -44.87 -2.54
N GLU A 563 -56.34 -44.42 -1.49
CA GLU A 563 -57.20 -45.30 -0.70
C GLU A 563 -58.27 -45.89 -1.62
N LEU A 564 -58.43 -47.22 -1.59
CA LEU A 564 -59.51 -47.88 -2.33
C LEU A 564 -60.84 -47.51 -1.67
N TRP A 565 -61.50 -46.49 -2.20
CA TRP A 565 -62.91 -46.24 -1.95
C TRP A 565 -63.72 -47.35 -2.62
N THR A 566 -63.99 -48.41 -1.86
CA THR A 566 -64.91 -49.49 -2.23
C THR A 566 -66.34 -48.98 -2.26
N LEU A 567 -66.72 -48.32 -3.36
CA LEU A 567 -68.11 -48.01 -3.67
C LEU A 567 -68.79 -49.30 -4.15
N THR A 568 -69.71 -49.82 -3.34
CA THR A 568 -70.63 -50.87 -3.75
C THR A 568 -71.56 -50.35 -4.84
N GLU A 569 -71.83 -51.22 -5.82
CA GLU A 569 -72.55 -50.85 -7.03
C GLU A 569 -74.04 -50.56 -6.79
N HIS A 570 -74.58 -49.56 -7.48
CA HIS A 570 -75.92 -49.64 -8.08
C HIS A 570 -75.90 -48.99 -9.47
N HIS A 571 -76.62 -49.59 -10.41
CA HIS A 571 -76.48 -49.37 -11.86
C HIS A 571 -76.87 -47.96 -12.34
N VAL A 572 -76.24 -47.48 -13.44
CA VAL A 572 -76.83 -47.52 -14.80
C VAL A 572 -75.87 -46.94 -15.87
N ASN A 573 -75.71 -47.69 -16.97
CA ASN A 573 -75.22 -47.35 -18.32
C ASN A 573 -73.88 -46.57 -18.56
N MET A 574 -72.93 -47.33 -19.11
CA MET A 574 -71.84 -46.98 -20.04
C MET A 574 -72.36 -46.40 -21.41
N PRO A 575 -71.52 -46.04 -22.43
CA PRO A 575 -70.07 -46.30 -22.61
C PRO A 575 -69.15 -45.18 -23.22
N LEU A 576 -67.83 -45.51 -23.26
CA LEU A 576 -66.78 -45.16 -24.27
C LEU A 576 -65.92 -43.86 -24.19
N PHE A 577 -64.59 -44.12 -24.17
CA PHE A 577 -63.39 -43.33 -24.53
C PHE A 577 -62.84 -42.15 -23.68
N ASP A 578 -61.54 -42.28 -23.35
CA ASP A 578 -60.56 -41.31 -22.82
C ASP A 578 -59.52 -41.06 -23.96
N PRO A 579 -58.88 -39.87 -24.11
CA PRO A 579 -57.69 -39.58 -23.31
C PRO A 579 -57.50 -38.12 -22.81
N ARG A 580 -57.07 -38.02 -21.55
CA ARG A 580 -56.24 -36.98 -20.88
C ARG A 580 -55.13 -36.31 -21.73
N PRO A 581 -54.43 -35.25 -21.22
CA PRO A 581 -54.85 -34.09 -20.41
C PRO A 581 -54.16 -32.76 -20.82
N LEU A 582 -54.49 -31.63 -20.16
CA LEU A 582 -53.51 -30.56 -19.93
C LEU A 582 -53.89 -29.68 -18.72
N CYS A 583 -53.06 -29.68 -17.66
CA CYS A 583 -53.34 -28.94 -16.42
C CYS A 583 -52.44 -27.72 -16.27
N HIS A 584 -53.04 -26.52 -16.22
CA HIS A 584 -52.41 -25.32 -15.68
C HIS A 584 -53.40 -24.60 -14.74
N VAL A 585 -53.22 -24.80 -13.43
CA VAL A 585 -53.95 -24.04 -12.41
C VAL A 585 -53.04 -22.97 -11.85
N HIS A 586 -53.42 -21.71 -12.02
CA HIS A 586 -52.93 -20.62 -11.18
C HIS A 586 -54.08 -20.09 -10.31
N ASN A 587 -53.76 -19.66 -9.09
CA ASN A 587 -54.77 -19.56 -8.04
C ASN A 587 -55.61 -18.26 -8.13
N GLN A 588 -56.74 -18.29 -7.44
CA GLN A 588 -57.80 -17.28 -7.44
C GLN A 588 -57.32 -15.88 -7.04
N GLY A 589 -57.97 -14.87 -7.60
CA GLY A 589 -57.88 -13.48 -7.15
C GLY A 589 -59.20 -13.00 -6.54
N SER A 590 -59.10 -12.05 -5.61
CA SER A 590 -60.18 -11.13 -5.24
C SER A 590 -59.53 -9.82 -4.75
N GLY A 591 -60.02 -8.64 -5.08
CA GLY A 591 -61.06 -8.25 -6.04
C GLY A 591 -61.33 -6.75 -5.94
N ILE A 592 -62.26 -6.21 -6.73
CA ILE A 592 -62.83 -4.85 -6.62
C ILE A 592 -61.85 -3.70 -6.96
N ALA A 593 -62.13 -2.79 -7.89
CA ALA A 593 -63.17 -2.73 -8.92
C ALA A 593 -62.70 -1.84 -10.09
N ALA A 594 -63.32 -2.03 -11.27
CA ALA A 594 -63.20 -1.13 -12.42
C ALA A 594 -64.57 -0.53 -12.77
N ARG A 595 -64.57 0.67 -13.35
CA ARG A 595 -65.71 1.26 -14.07
C ARG A 595 -65.24 1.72 -15.45
N ASP A 596 -66.13 1.60 -16.41
CA ASP A 596 -65.96 1.65 -17.87
C ASP A 596 -67.37 1.87 -18.47
N PRO A 597 -67.63 2.13 -19.77
CA PRO A 597 -66.78 2.59 -20.89
C PRO A 597 -67.36 3.86 -21.60
N ARG A 598 -66.93 4.11 -22.86
CA ARG A 598 -67.59 4.89 -23.96
C ARG A 598 -67.32 6.41 -24.00
N SER A 599 -67.17 7.07 -25.17
CA SER A 599 -67.07 6.59 -26.58
C SER A 599 -66.58 7.66 -27.58
N THR A 600 -65.79 7.25 -28.57
CA THR A 600 -65.73 7.70 -30.01
C THR A 600 -65.68 9.19 -30.42
N SER A 601 -64.69 9.57 -31.25
CA SER A 601 -64.86 9.95 -32.69
C SER A 601 -64.02 11.15 -33.21
N MET A 602 -63.22 10.93 -34.28
CA MET A 602 -62.68 11.91 -35.26
C MET A 602 -61.78 13.07 -34.73
N ARG A 603 -60.98 13.81 -35.53
CA ARG A 603 -60.80 13.93 -37.00
C ARG A 603 -59.30 14.16 -37.35
N ALA A 604 -58.95 14.27 -38.64
CA ALA A 604 -57.57 14.27 -39.18
C ALA A 604 -57.14 15.65 -39.81
N PRO A 605 -55.95 15.80 -40.47
CA PRO A 605 -55.12 17.03 -40.50
C PRO A 605 -55.28 17.92 -41.76
N PRO A 606 -54.38 18.92 -42.01
CA PRO A 606 -53.23 18.66 -42.92
C PRO A 606 -51.92 19.51 -42.72
N SER A 607 -50.83 19.08 -43.40
CA SER A 607 -49.68 19.87 -43.94
C SER A 607 -48.81 20.78 -43.02
N GLY A 608 -47.51 21.02 -43.29
CA GLY A 608 -46.63 20.59 -44.40
C GLY A 608 -45.14 20.93 -44.15
N ASN A 609 -44.25 20.47 -45.05
CA ASN A 609 -42.77 20.53 -45.00
C ASN A 609 -42.25 21.24 -46.30
N PRO A 610 -40.94 21.41 -46.64
CA PRO A 610 -39.67 21.36 -45.88
C PRO A 610 -38.60 22.45 -46.25
N ALA A 611 -37.39 22.35 -45.67
CA ALA A 611 -36.03 22.60 -46.25
C ALA A 611 -35.56 23.93 -46.89
N SER A 612 -34.32 24.37 -46.54
CA SER A 612 -33.17 24.60 -47.48
C SER A 612 -31.92 25.21 -46.78
N ALA A 613 -30.75 25.18 -47.44
CA ALA A 613 -29.42 25.68 -47.01
C ALA A 613 -28.45 25.77 -48.23
N PRO A 614 -27.18 26.25 -48.15
CA PRO A 614 -26.46 27.00 -47.10
C PRO A 614 -26.24 28.49 -47.51
N PRO A 615 -25.10 29.09 -47.98
CA PRO A 615 -23.70 28.65 -48.22
C PRO A 615 -22.57 29.55 -47.60
N HIS A 616 -21.32 29.35 -48.08
CA HIS A 616 -20.06 30.13 -48.04
C HIS A 616 -20.10 31.68 -47.88
N LYS A 617 -19.04 32.39 -47.40
CA LYS A 617 -17.58 32.21 -47.64
C LYS A 617 -16.63 32.95 -46.62
N GLU A 618 -15.32 32.86 -46.88
CA GLU A 618 -14.10 33.48 -46.25
C GLU A 618 -14.23 34.99 -45.85
N ARG A 619 -13.37 35.64 -45.01
CA ARG A 619 -11.88 35.63 -44.96
C ARG A 619 -11.27 36.40 -43.75
N GLN A 620 -10.05 36.00 -43.34
CA GLN A 620 -8.89 36.78 -42.80
C GLN A 620 -8.98 37.93 -41.75
N SER A 621 -8.08 37.82 -40.75
CA SER A 621 -7.22 38.84 -40.10
C SER A 621 -7.81 40.08 -39.40
N ARG A 622 -7.55 40.16 -38.09
CA ARG A 622 -6.64 41.19 -37.51
C ARG A 622 -5.92 40.65 -36.28
#